data_AF-A0A2N2DGL0-F1
#
_entry.id   AF-A0A2N2DGL0-F1
#
_cell.length_a   1.000
_cell.length_b   1.000
_cell.length_c   1.000
_cell.angle_alpha   90.00
_cell.angle_beta   90.00
_cell.angle_gamma   90.00
#
_symmetry.space_group_name_H-M   'P 1'
#
loop_
_entity.id
_entity.type
_entity.pdbx_description
1 polymer ?
#
loop_
_entity_poly.entity_id
_entity_poly.type
_entity_poly.pdbx_seq_one_letter_code
_entity_poly.pdbx_strand_id
1 'polypeptide(L)' 'MIHSYFILGKNLYVSYSPGKLNLDTINKERLEKVEEQKPLPDIINSGLKILFIGYNPGLRSAEKGHHYAGRSNRFWDSQ' A
#
# COMPACT_ATOMS: atom_id res chain seq x y z
N MET A 1 -6.69 1.81 14.83
CA MET A 1 -6.54 1.01 13.60
C MET A 1 -6.74 1.95 12.42
N ILE A 2 -5.72 2.15 11.59
CA ILE A 2 -5.82 2.96 10.37
C ILE A 2 -6.75 2.21 9.42
N HIS A 3 -7.79 2.86 8.93
CA HIS A 3 -8.77 2.20 8.07
C HIS A 3 -8.36 2.31 6.60
N SER A 4 -7.60 3.34 6.24
CA SER A 4 -7.18 3.57 4.86
C SER A 4 -6.12 4.66 4.74
N TYR A 5 -5.27 4.51 3.72
CA TYR A 5 -4.34 5.52 3.25
C TYR A 5 -4.81 5.96 1.87
N PHE A 6 -4.77 7.26 1.58
CA PHE A 6 -5.07 7.81 0.27
C PHE A 6 -3.94 8.74 -0.12
N ILE A 7 -3.48 8.64 -1.37
CA ILE A 7 -2.48 9.55 -1.91
C ILE A 7 -3.20 10.54 -2.83
N LEU A 8 -3.04 11.83 -2.57
CA LEU A 8 -3.61 12.91 -3.38
C LEU A 8 -2.46 13.85 -3.77
N GLY A 9 -2.00 13.72 -5.02
CA GLY A 9 -0.77 14.36 -5.49
C GLY A 9 0.48 13.74 -4.84
N LYS A 10 1.34 14.57 -4.24
CA LYS A 10 2.52 14.12 -3.48
C LYS A 10 2.25 13.92 -1.99
N ASN A 11 1.01 14.08 -1.54
CA ASN A 11 0.65 14.08 -0.13
C ASN A 11 -0.03 12.76 0.26
N LEU A 12 0.41 12.19 1.37
CA LEU A 12 -0.21 11.03 2.01
C LEU A 12 -1.29 11.50 2.99
N TYR A 13 -2.49 10.97 2.83
CA TYR A 13 -3.63 11.20 3.72
C TYR A 13 -3.96 9.91 4.44
N VAL A 14 -4.01 9.96 5.77
CA VAL A 14 -4.34 8.82 6.62
C VAL A 14 -5.72 9.03 7.19
N SER A 15 -6.66 8.14 6.90
CA SER A 15 -7.99 8.13 7.53
C SER A 15 -7.98 7.23 8.75
N TYR A 16 -8.44 7.77 9.88
CA TYR A 16 -8.49 7.09 11.16
C TYR A 16 -9.77 7.40 11.91
N SER A 17 -10.27 6.43 12.70
CA SER A 17 -11.38 6.68 13.60
C SER A 17 -10.95 7.65 14.71
N PRO A 18 -11.72 8.72 14.99
CA PRO A 18 -11.47 9.61 16.12
C PRO A 18 -11.32 8.81 17.43
N GLY A 19 -10.31 9.14 18.24
CA GLY A 19 -10.05 8.47 19.52
C GLY A 19 -9.30 7.13 19.44
N LYS A 20 -8.99 6.61 18.23
CA LYS A 20 -8.13 5.42 18.03
C LYS A 20 -6.78 5.71 17.37
N LEU A 21 -6.48 6.98 17.13
CA LEU A 21 -5.18 7.43 16.69
C LEU A 21 -4.41 7.95 17.89
N ASN A 22 -3.53 7.12 18.43
CA ASN A 22 -2.40 7.66 19.15
C ASN A 22 -1.30 7.89 18.11
N LEU A 23 -0.97 9.16 17.85
CA LEU A 23 0.11 9.54 16.93
C LEU A 23 1.44 8.90 17.32
N ASP A 24 1.65 8.59 18.60
CA ASP A 24 2.82 7.89 19.12
C ASP A 24 2.82 6.39 18.76
N THR A 25 1.66 5.80 18.47
CA THR A 25 1.52 4.37 18.07
C THR A 25 1.83 4.16 16.59
N ILE A 26 1.66 5.20 15.77
CA ILE A 26 2.23 5.18 14.42
C ILE A 26 3.70 5.50 14.59
N ASN A 27 4.54 4.46 14.64
CA ASN A 27 5.98 4.63 14.62
C ASN A 27 6.35 5.58 13.45
N LYS A 28 7.02 6.69 13.76
CA LYS A 28 7.46 7.72 12.83
C LYS A 28 8.18 7.13 11.60
N GLU A 29 8.93 6.06 11.82
CA GLU A 29 9.61 5.27 10.77
C GLU A 29 8.65 4.73 9.71
N ARG A 30 7.42 4.33 10.09
CA ARG A 30 6.40 3.88 9.13
C ARG A 30 5.84 5.02 8.31
N LEU A 31 5.74 6.24 8.86
CA LEU A 31 5.28 7.41 8.10
C LEU A 31 6.33 7.83 7.07
N GLU A 32 7.59 7.94 7.51
CA GLU A 32 8.73 8.24 6.64
C GLU A 32 8.84 7.20 5.51
N LYS A 33 8.69 5.91 5.85
CA LYS A 33 8.67 4.85 4.84
C LYS A 33 7.51 4.94 3.85
N VAL A 34 6.36 5.53 4.20
CA VAL A 34 5.27 5.74 3.24
C VAL A 34 5.57 6.91 2.31
N GLU A 35 6.16 7.99 2.83
CA GLU A 35 6.55 9.17 2.03
C GLU A 35 7.64 8.86 1.01
N GLU A 36 8.57 7.96 1.33
CA GLU A 36 9.64 7.53 0.42
C GLU A 36 9.17 6.54 -0.67
N GLN A 37 7.93 6.05 -0.62
CA GLN A 37 7.48 5.00 -1.54
C GLN A 37 7.32 5.54 -2.95
N LYS A 38 7.94 4.83 -3.88
CA LYS A 38 7.64 5.01 -5.30
C LYS A 38 6.28 4.36 -5.60
N PRO A 39 5.46 4.98 -6.48
CA PRO A 39 4.25 4.34 -6.95
C PRO A 39 4.59 3.02 -7.63
N LEU A 40 3.77 2.00 -7.37
CA LEU A 40 3.90 0.70 -8.03
C LEU A 40 3.29 0.81 -9.43
N PRO A 41 4.04 0.57 -10.53
CA PRO A 41 3.52 0.71 -11.87
C PRO A 41 2.41 -0.30 -12.19
N ASP A 42 1.41 0.15 -12.95
CA ASP A 42 0.39 -0.72 -13.51
C ASP A 42 0.99 -1.60 -14.63
N ILE A 43 0.56 -2.86 -14.67
CA ILE A 43 0.95 -3.82 -15.73
C ILE A 43 -0.29 -4.10 -16.57
N ILE A 44 -0.48 -3.30 -17.63
CA ILE A 44 -1.66 -3.34 -18.48
C ILE A 44 -1.24 -3.47 -19.94
N ASN A 45 -1.90 -4.34 -20.69
CA ASN A 45 -1.73 -4.48 -22.13
C ASN A 45 -3.05 -4.86 -22.79
N SER A 46 -3.13 -4.69 -24.11
CA SER A 46 -4.22 -5.21 -24.93
C SER A 46 -4.26 -6.75 -24.90
N GLY A 47 -5.45 -7.33 -25.00
CA GLY A 47 -5.64 -8.79 -25.06
C GLY A 47 -5.63 -9.52 -23.71
N LEU A 48 -5.63 -8.80 -22.58
CA LEU A 48 -5.79 -9.42 -21.26
C LEU A 48 -7.16 -10.10 -21.13
N LYS A 49 -7.16 -11.34 -20.66
CA LYS A 49 -8.40 -12.07 -20.31
C LYS A 49 -8.91 -11.72 -18.91
N ILE A 50 -8.00 -11.32 -18.03
CA ILE A 50 -8.26 -11.02 -16.62
C ILE A 50 -7.41 -9.80 -16.24
N LEU A 51 -8.01 -8.89 -15.46
CA LEU A 51 -7.32 -7.77 -14.81
C LEU A 51 -7.60 -7.85 -13.30
N PHE A 52 -6.54 -7.86 -12.50
CA PHE A 52 -6.64 -7.84 -11.04
C PHE A 52 -6.49 -6.41 -10.53
N ILE A 53 -7.52 -5.90 -9.85
CA ILE A 53 -7.52 -4.55 -9.28
C ILE A 53 -7.39 -4.66 -7.76
N GLY A 54 -6.19 -4.35 -7.26
CA GLY A 54 -5.92 -4.29 -5.81
C GLY A 54 -6.41 -2.98 -5.20
N TYR A 55 -6.39 -2.87 -3.87
CA TYR A 55 -6.77 -1.63 -3.18
C TYR A 55 -5.70 -0.55 -3.31
N ASN A 56 -4.54 -0.76 -2.69
CA ASN A 56 -3.35 0.08 -2.77
C ASN A 56 -2.10 -0.78 -2.54
N PRO A 57 -0.92 -0.43 -3.10
CA PRO A 57 0.32 -1.12 -2.78
C PRO A 57 0.61 -1.04 -1.28
N GLY A 58 0.71 -2.19 -0.61
CA GLY A 58 1.23 -2.25 0.76
C GLY A 58 2.73 -1.98 0.79
N LEU A 59 3.28 -1.68 1.97
CA LEU A 59 4.68 -1.23 2.12
C LEU A 59 5.69 -2.11 1.36
N ARG A 60 5.59 -3.44 1.52
CA ARG A 60 6.49 -4.42 0.90
C ARG A 60 6.32 -4.51 -0.62
N SER A 61 5.11 -4.36 -1.13
CA SER A 61 4.85 -4.33 -2.58
C SER A 61 5.46 -3.08 -3.22
N ALA A 62 5.32 -1.93 -2.56
CA ALA A 62 5.91 -0.68 -3.01
C ALA A 62 7.45 -0.70 -2.96
N GLU A 63 8.03 -1.21 -1.86
CA GLU A 63 9.49 -1.37 -1.71
C GLU A 63 10.08 -2.30 -2.79
N LYS A 64 9.41 -3.42 -3.07
CA LYS A 64 9.88 -4.40 -4.05
C LYS A 64 9.54 -4.06 -5.50
N GLY A 65 8.63 -3.12 -5.75
CA GLY A 65 8.11 -2.88 -7.09
C GLY A 65 7.32 -4.07 -7.66
N HIS A 66 6.75 -4.92 -6.80
CA HIS A 66 6.02 -6.13 -7.20
C HIS A 66 4.63 -6.20 -6.56
N HIS A 67 3.62 -6.50 -7.38
CA HIS A 67 2.23 -6.66 -6.92
C HIS A 67 2.10 -7.88 -6.00
N TYR A 68 1.38 -7.69 -4.88
CA TYR A 68 1.11 -8.73 -3.88
C TYR A 68 2.34 -9.37 -3.19
N ALA A 69 3.45 -8.65 -3.01
CA ALA A 69 4.71 -9.18 -2.44
C ALA A 69 4.71 -9.40 -0.90
N GLY A 70 3.59 -9.14 -0.22
CA GLY A 70 3.46 -9.34 1.22
C GLY A 70 3.44 -10.81 1.61
N ARG A 71 4.23 -11.24 2.62
CA ARG A 71 4.28 -12.66 3.05
C ARG A 71 2.94 -13.22 3.53
N SER A 72 2.07 -12.37 4.06
CA SER A 72 0.70 -12.75 4.46
C SER A 72 -0.32 -12.66 3.32
N ASN A 73 0.05 -12.10 2.17
CA ASN A 73 -0.81 -12.03 1.01
C ASN A 73 -0.90 -13.42 0.36
N ARG A 74 -2.11 -13.87 0.03
CA ARG A 74 -2.39 -15.22 -0.50
C ARG A 74 -2.59 -15.24 -2.02
N PHE A 75 -2.39 -14.12 -2.70
CA PHE A 75 -2.59 -14.03 -4.14
C PHE A 75 -1.62 -14.95 -4.90
N TRP A 76 -0.40 -15.07 -4.39
CA TRP A 76 0.59 -16.04 -4.85
C TRP A 76 0.74 -17.12 -3.78
N ASP A 77 0.54 -18.39 -4.13
CA ASP A 77 0.75 -19.50 -3.20
C ASP A 77 2.24 -19.60 -2.82
N SER A 78 2.50 -19.61 -1.50
CA SER A 78 3.79 -19.71 -0.79
C SER A 78 5.01 -19.04 -1.47
N GLN A 79 5.30 -17.80 -1.07
CA GLN A 79 6.66 -17.25 -1.08
C GLN A 79 7.39 -17.58 0.23
#